data_AF-A0A1C4XTN8-F1
#
_entry.id   AF-A0A1C4XTN8-F1
#
_cell.length_a   1.000
_cell.length_b   1.000
_cell.length_c   1.000
_cell.angle_alpha   90.00
_cell.angle_beta   90.00
_cell.angle_gamma   90.00
#
_symmetry.space_group_name_H-M   'P 1'
#
loop_
_entity.id
_entity.type
_entity.pdbx_description
1 polymer ?
#
loop_
_entity_poly.entity_id
_entity_poly.type
_entity_poly.pdbx_seq_one_letter_code
_entity_poly.pdbx_strand_id
1 'polypeptide(L)'
;MTDDAAATPTCLAHPFPGQPHAPAGCAAARGLDGRPVHAAALKFFWGPMDCGKSTMALQMNYNHARQGRRGLVTTRIDRSLGPQVTTRIGLAHEAIEVTDDLDLRALVRGRWAEGERVDYLICDEACFYTVEHVEQMAELVDSYDVDVFAFGLATDFRSCLFPATQRLFELADEVARIQVEVLCWCGREGLLNARVVDGRVVREGAQVVIGDTVDTAEVRYQVLCRRHYRSGDLGPRD
;
A
#
# COMPACT_ATOMS: atom_id res chain seq x y z
N MET A 1 -1.48 -24.27 -33.69
CA MET A 1 -1.61 -22.96 -34.37
C MET A 1 -2.99 -22.41 -34.04
N THR A 2 -3.07 -21.75 -32.90
CA THR A 2 -4.11 -20.80 -32.52
C THR A 2 -3.37 -19.84 -31.62
N ASP A 3 -3.17 -18.62 -32.12
CA ASP A 3 -2.56 -17.51 -31.41
C ASP A 3 -3.34 -17.23 -30.14
N ASP A 4 -2.79 -17.60 -28.99
CA ASP A 4 -3.15 -16.97 -27.73
C ASP A 4 -2.45 -15.61 -27.74
N ALA A 5 -3.25 -14.55 -27.85
CA ALA A 5 -2.82 -13.18 -27.72
C ALA A 5 -1.93 -13.05 -26.50
N ALA A 6 -0.62 -12.89 -26.74
CA ALA A 6 0.35 -12.60 -25.71
C ALA A 6 -0.17 -11.39 -24.92
N ALA A 7 -0.54 -11.63 -23.66
CA ALA A 7 -0.88 -10.56 -22.74
C ALA A 7 0.26 -9.55 -22.79
N THR A 8 -0.02 -8.34 -23.29
CA THR A 8 0.92 -7.22 -23.27
C THR A 8 1.48 -7.14 -21.85
N PRO A 9 2.80 -7.18 -21.66
CA PRO A 9 3.36 -7.13 -20.32
C PRO A 9 2.82 -5.90 -19.60
N THR A 10 2.16 -6.10 -18.46
CA THR A 10 1.66 -5.04 -17.56
C THR A 10 2.80 -4.17 -17.02
N CYS A 11 4.05 -4.63 -17.19
CA CYS A 11 5.26 -3.93 -16.84
C CYS A 11 5.56 -2.88 -17.93
N LEU A 12 5.03 -1.68 -17.75
CA LEU A 12 5.40 -0.52 -18.56
C LEU A 12 6.84 -0.12 -18.22
N ALA A 13 7.82 -0.78 -18.84
CA ALA A 13 9.18 -0.24 -18.95
C ALA A 13 9.23 0.83 -20.07
N HIS A 14 8.19 1.65 -20.18
CA HIS A 14 8.11 2.71 -21.17
C HIS A 14 8.37 4.06 -20.50
N PRO A 15 9.25 4.90 -21.06
CA PRO A 15 9.24 6.32 -20.75
C PRO A 15 7.81 6.85 -20.92
N PHE A 16 7.29 7.59 -19.92
CA PHE A 16 5.92 8.06 -19.94
C PHE A 16 5.61 8.91 -21.19
N PRO A 17 4.45 8.72 -21.85
CA PRO A 17 4.08 9.51 -23.02
C PRO A 17 4.05 11.01 -22.69
N GLY A 18 4.87 11.80 -23.37
CA GLY A 18 4.87 13.27 -23.26
C GLY A 18 6.01 13.89 -22.43
N GLN A 19 6.92 13.09 -21.85
CA GLN A 19 8.14 13.64 -21.22
C GLN A 19 9.32 13.66 -22.22
N PRO A 20 10.00 14.81 -22.43
CA PRO A 20 11.21 14.85 -23.25
C PRO A 20 12.33 14.00 -22.62
N HIS A 21 13.13 13.35 -23.47
CA HIS A 21 14.26 12.45 -23.14
C HIS A 21 15.46 13.09 -22.40
N ALA A 22 15.28 14.23 -21.72
CA ALA A 22 16.32 14.92 -20.99
C ALA A 22 15.88 15.21 -19.55
N PRO A 23 16.80 15.19 -18.57
CA PRO A 23 16.53 15.28 -17.12
C PRO A 23 16.21 16.72 -16.70
N ALA A 24 15.34 17.41 -17.44
CA ALA A 24 14.85 18.74 -17.11
C ALA A 24 13.74 18.70 -16.03
N GLY A 25 13.26 17.50 -15.65
CA GLY A 25 12.24 17.29 -14.61
C GLY A 25 12.77 16.75 -13.29
N CYS A 26 14.05 16.38 -13.21
CA CYS A 26 14.67 15.96 -11.95
C CYS A 26 14.99 17.21 -11.13
N ALA A 27 14.11 17.54 -10.18
CA ALA A 27 14.25 18.67 -9.27
C ALA A 27 15.24 18.39 -8.12
N ALA A 28 15.88 17.20 -8.11
CA ALA A 28 16.84 16.82 -7.09
C ALA A 28 18.00 17.84 -7.02
N ALA A 29 18.39 18.18 -5.79
CA ALA A 29 19.51 19.06 -5.55
C ALA A 29 20.78 18.45 -6.18
N ARG A 30 21.64 19.27 -6.80
CA ARG A 30 22.92 18.80 -7.33
C ARG A 30 24.01 18.93 -6.27
N GLY A 31 24.80 17.87 -6.11
CA GLY A 31 25.94 17.84 -5.21
C GLY A 31 27.08 18.72 -5.73
N LEU A 32 28.13 18.86 -4.91
CA LEU A 32 29.33 19.63 -5.26
C LEU A 32 30.04 19.09 -6.52
N ASP A 33 29.89 17.79 -6.83
CA ASP A 33 30.41 17.15 -8.03
C ASP A 33 29.47 17.25 -9.25
N GLY A 34 28.36 17.99 -9.11
CA GLY A 34 27.36 18.20 -10.15
C GLY A 34 26.41 17.02 -10.39
N ARG A 35 26.59 15.89 -9.68
CA ARG A 35 25.66 14.75 -9.75
C ARG A 35 24.36 15.06 -8.99
N PRO A 36 23.22 14.50 -9.41
CA PRO A 36 21.99 14.57 -8.63
C PRO A 36 22.22 13.93 -7.25
N VAL A 37 21.76 14.59 -6.20
CA VAL A 37 21.65 14.02 -4.86
C VAL A 37 20.21 13.54 -4.73
N HIS A 38 20.01 12.24 -4.94
CA HIS A 38 18.76 11.57 -4.58
C HIS A 38 18.93 11.01 -3.18
N ALA A 39 18.11 11.48 -2.26
CA ALA A 39 18.07 10.99 -0.88
C ALA A 39 16.75 10.30 -0.55
N ALA A 40 15.70 10.59 -1.31
CA ALA A 40 14.40 9.94 -1.14
C ALA A 40 14.43 8.47 -1.57
N ALA A 41 13.53 7.69 -0.98
CA ALA A 41 13.31 6.29 -1.34
C ALA A 41 11.82 5.93 -1.31
N LEU A 42 11.44 4.96 -2.16
CA LEU A 42 10.17 4.26 -2.08
C LEU A 42 10.34 3.03 -1.18
N LYS A 43 9.69 3.04 -0.02
CA LYS A 43 9.73 1.95 0.96
C LYS A 43 8.38 1.29 1.09
N PHE A 44 8.33 -0.03 0.92
CA PHE A 44 7.12 -0.81 1.07
C PHE A 44 7.17 -1.71 2.32
N PHE A 45 6.25 -1.46 3.24
CA PHE A 45 6.03 -2.25 4.45
C PHE A 45 4.80 -3.14 4.29
N TRP A 46 4.98 -4.44 4.45
CA TRP A 46 3.90 -5.41 4.24
C TRP A 46 3.75 -6.41 5.37
N GLY A 47 2.56 -6.98 5.46
CA GLY A 47 2.25 -8.06 6.40
C GLY A 47 0.79 -8.48 6.32
N PRO A 48 0.39 -9.52 7.08
CA PRO A 48 -1.00 -9.93 7.14
C PRO A 48 -1.89 -8.83 7.74
N MET A 49 -3.19 -9.06 7.78
CA MET A 49 -4.07 -8.27 8.66
C MET A 49 -3.54 -8.36 10.10
N ASP A 50 -3.71 -7.27 10.86
CA ASP A 50 -3.49 -7.27 12.32
C ASP A 50 -2.03 -7.23 12.78
N CYS A 51 -1.07 -7.17 11.86
CA CYS A 51 0.35 -6.99 12.19
C CYS A 51 0.76 -5.54 12.51
N GLY A 52 -0.18 -4.60 12.67
CA GLY A 52 0.14 -3.22 13.08
C GLY A 52 0.66 -2.28 11.99
N LYS A 53 0.34 -2.53 10.70
CA LYS A 53 0.70 -1.66 9.56
C LYS A 53 0.37 -0.18 9.80
N SER A 54 -0.90 0.15 10.03
CA SER A 54 -1.34 1.53 10.25
C SER A 54 -0.73 2.15 11.51
N THR A 55 -0.44 1.36 12.55
CA THR A 55 0.29 1.84 13.73
C THR A 55 1.70 2.28 13.38
N MET A 56 2.43 1.47 12.60
CA MET A 56 3.77 1.82 12.13
C MET A 56 3.73 3.04 11.20
N ALA A 57 2.73 3.15 10.33
CA ALA A 57 2.52 4.30 9.46
C ALA A 57 2.37 5.60 10.26
N LEU A 58 1.50 5.62 11.27
CA LEU A 58 1.30 6.79 12.13
C LEU A 58 2.51 7.11 13.01
N GLN A 59 3.20 6.10 13.53
CA GLN A 59 4.43 6.30 14.29
C GLN A 59 5.53 6.91 13.41
N MET A 60 5.65 6.47 12.16
CA MET A 60 6.58 7.03 11.18
C MET A 60 6.23 8.48 10.86
N ASN A 61 4.95 8.77 10.58
CA ASN A 61 4.48 10.14 10.36
C ASN A 61 4.85 11.07 11.53
N TYR A 62 4.56 10.62 12.77
CA TYR A 62 4.88 11.36 13.98
C TYR A 62 6.39 11.65 14.12
N ASN A 63 7.22 10.64 13.88
CA ASN A 63 8.67 10.78 14.00
C ASN A 63 9.25 11.75 12.96
N HIS A 64 8.80 11.67 11.70
CA HIS A 64 9.24 12.59 10.65
C HIS A 64 8.79 14.03 10.96
N ALA A 65 7.53 14.23 11.36
CA ALA A 65 7.01 15.54 11.74
C ALA A 65 7.80 16.17 12.90
N ARG A 66 8.19 15.38 13.91
CA ARG A 66 9.03 15.85 15.02
C ARG A 66 10.42 16.33 14.59
N GLN A 67 10.93 15.84 13.47
CA GLN A 67 12.20 16.30 12.90
C GLN A 67 12.04 17.50 11.96
N GLY A 68 10.85 18.13 11.94
CA GLY A 68 10.55 19.31 11.13
C GLY A 68 10.26 19.00 9.66
N ARG A 69 10.13 17.72 9.28
CA ARG A 69 9.67 17.33 7.95
C ARG A 69 8.16 17.47 7.85
N ARG A 70 7.65 17.75 6.67
CA ARG A 70 6.20 17.84 6.39
C ARG A 70 5.76 16.69 5.51
N GLY A 71 4.72 15.96 5.91
CA GLY A 71 4.20 14.85 5.12
C GLY A 71 2.71 14.90 4.92
N LEU A 72 2.25 14.18 3.91
CA LEU A 72 0.85 13.90 3.67
C LEU A 72 0.58 12.44 4.02
N VAL A 73 -0.56 12.20 4.67
CA VAL A 73 -1.05 10.85 4.97
C VAL A 73 -2.21 10.56 4.05
N THR A 74 -2.12 9.50 3.27
CA THR A 74 -3.13 9.05 2.33
C THR A 74 -3.60 7.65 2.72
N THR A 75 -4.87 7.36 2.48
CA THR A 75 -5.46 6.05 2.75
C THR A 75 -6.52 5.75 1.70
N ARG A 76 -6.86 4.48 1.54
CA ARG A 76 -7.98 4.07 0.69
C ARG A 76 -8.82 3.04 1.41
N ILE A 77 -10.13 3.24 1.40
CA ILE A 77 -11.11 2.32 1.99
C ILE A 77 -10.77 2.10 3.48
N ASP A 78 -10.71 3.16 4.29
CA ASP A 78 -10.73 2.96 5.75
C ASP A 78 -12.17 2.68 6.21
N ARG A 79 -12.28 1.74 7.15
CA ARG A 79 -13.52 1.19 7.72
C ARG A 79 -14.20 2.17 8.70
N SER A 80 -13.72 3.40 8.81
CA SER A 80 -14.12 4.37 9.84
C SER A 80 -14.63 5.67 9.24
N LEU A 81 -15.96 5.86 9.16
CA LEU A 81 -16.68 7.16 9.16
C LEU A 81 -16.01 8.39 8.46
N GLY A 82 -15.26 8.21 7.37
CA GLY A 82 -14.52 9.26 6.64
C GLY A 82 -13.07 8.88 6.32
N PRO A 83 -12.30 9.73 5.63
CA PRO A 83 -10.90 9.44 5.30
C PRO A 83 -10.01 9.73 6.50
N GLN A 84 -9.85 8.71 7.33
CA GLN A 84 -8.96 8.71 8.47
C GLN A 84 -8.04 7.49 8.35
N VAL A 85 -6.88 7.52 9.00
CA VAL A 85 -6.14 6.29 9.33
C VAL A 85 -6.37 6.03 10.80
N THR A 86 -7.07 4.94 11.11
CA THR A 86 -7.30 4.49 12.48
C THR A 86 -6.52 3.22 12.79
N THR A 87 -6.12 3.05 14.06
CA THR A 87 -5.36 1.87 14.50
C THR A 87 -6.10 1.14 15.61
N ARG A 88 -5.88 -0.17 15.72
CA ARG A 88 -6.46 -0.99 16.78
C ARG A 88 -6.08 -0.57 18.21
N ILE A 89 -4.99 0.17 18.35
CA ILE A 89 -4.51 0.66 19.65
C ILE A 89 -4.99 2.09 19.94
N GLY A 90 -5.93 2.62 19.16
CA GLY A 90 -6.60 3.90 19.44
C GLY A 90 -5.90 5.14 18.92
N LEU A 91 -4.86 5.00 18.08
CA LEU A 91 -4.32 6.15 17.32
C LEU A 91 -5.23 6.44 16.12
N ALA A 92 -5.43 7.72 15.83
CA ALA A 92 -6.17 8.19 14.68
C ALA A 92 -5.48 9.43 14.09
N HIS A 93 -5.46 9.54 12.76
CA HIS A 93 -4.91 10.69 12.06
C HIS A 93 -5.75 10.98 10.81
N GLU A 94 -6.06 12.25 10.55
CA GLU A 94 -6.76 12.66 9.34
C GLU A 94 -5.94 12.28 8.11
N ALA A 95 -6.58 11.67 7.12
CA ALA A 95 -5.92 11.21 5.92
C ALA A 95 -6.66 11.69 4.69
N ILE A 96 -5.94 11.74 3.57
CA ILE A 96 -6.53 12.06 2.28
C ILE A 96 -7.00 10.75 1.65
N GLU A 97 -8.26 10.71 1.22
CA GLU A 97 -8.79 9.56 0.50
C GLU A 97 -8.16 9.45 -0.88
N VAL A 98 -7.65 8.27 -1.22
CA VAL A 98 -7.17 7.95 -2.56
C VAL A 98 -8.26 7.24 -3.34
N THR A 99 -8.91 7.97 -4.25
CA THR A 99 -9.83 7.43 -5.26
C THR A 99 -9.05 6.94 -6.49
N ASP A 100 -9.71 6.27 -7.44
CA ASP A 100 -9.04 5.79 -8.67
C ASP A 100 -8.56 6.93 -9.59
N ASP A 101 -9.15 8.11 -9.46
CA ASP A 101 -8.87 9.30 -10.26
C ASP A 101 -7.92 10.30 -9.58
N LEU A 102 -7.58 10.08 -8.29
CA LEU A 102 -6.65 10.95 -7.58
C LEU A 102 -5.23 10.79 -8.13
N ASP A 103 -4.68 11.87 -8.70
CA ASP A 103 -3.26 11.94 -9.07
C ASP A 103 -2.41 12.39 -7.88
N LEU A 104 -1.56 11.50 -7.36
CA LEU A 104 -0.68 11.76 -6.21
C LEU A 104 0.32 12.89 -6.49
N ARG A 105 0.77 13.03 -7.74
CA ARG A 105 1.70 14.09 -8.16
C ARG A 105 1.00 15.44 -8.17
N ALA A 106 -0.23 15.48 -8.68
CA ALA A 106 -1.05 16.69 -8.65
C ALA A 106 -1.35 17.10 -7.21
N LEU A 107 -1.65 16.14 -6.33
CA LEU A 107 -1.84 16.39 -4.90
C LEU A 107 -0.61 17.08 -4.28
N VAL A 108 0.58 16.51 -4.47
CA VAL A 108 1.83 17.08 -3.93
C VAL A 108 2.13 18.45 -4.53
N ARG A 109 2.03 18.59 -5.86
CA ARG A 109 2.26 19.88 -6.55
C ARG A 109 1.27 20.96 -6.13
N GLY A 110 0.02 20.59 -5.84
CA GLY A 110 -1.00 21.50 -5.31
C GLY A 110 -0.56 22.13 -3.99
N ARG A 111 -0.06 21.31 -3.05
CA ARG A 111 0.49 21.80 -1.77
C ARG A 111 1.67 22.75 -1.98
N TRP A 112 2.59 22.42 -2.89
CA TRP A 112 3.69 23.33 -3.22
C TRP A 112 3.21 24.66 -3.80
N ALA A 113 2.18 24.65 -4.66
CA ALA A 113 1.61 25.87 -5.23
C ALA A 113 0.98 26.78 -4.17
N GLU A 114 0.50 26.20 -3.07
CA GLU A 114 0.01 26.92 -1.88
C GLU A 114 1.13 27.39 -0.94
N GLY A 115 2.40 27.11 -1.29
CA GLY A 115 3.57 27.45 -0.49
C GLY A 115 3.86 26.46 0.65
N GLU A 116 3.18 25.32 0.68
CA GLU A 116 3.43 24.26 1.65
C GLU A 116 4.52 23.31 1.16
N ARG A 117 5.53 23.04 1.99
CA ARG A 117 6.54 22.02 1.71
C ARG A 117 5.94 20.62 1.92
N VAL A 118 6.29 19.68 1.05
CA VAL A 118 5.99 18.25 1.20
C VAL A 118 7.29 17.47 1.04
N ASP A 119 7.68 16.76 2.09
CA ASP A 119 8.93 16.00 2.19
C ASP A 119 8.71 14.49 2.08
N TYR A 120 7.51 14.01 2.40
CA TYR A 120 7.19 12.60 2.33
C TYR A 120 5.69 12.33 2.19
N LEU A 121 5.37 11.13 1.73
CA LEU A 121 4.03 10.55 1.69
C LEU A 121 3.99 9.29 2.55
N ILE A 122 2.94 9.17 3.35
CA ILE A 122 2.54 7.93 4.01
C ILE A 122 1.31 7.40 3.25
N CYS A 123 1.43 6.25 2.60
CA CYS A 123 0.34 5.63 1.85
C CYS A 123 -0.14 4.37 2.59
N ASP A 124 -1.19 4.51 3.40
CA ASP A 124 -1.81 3.36 4.07
C ASP A 124 -2.79 2.64 3.15
N GLU A 125 -2.98 1.35 3.43
CA GLU A 125 -3.80 0.43 2.63
C GLU A 125 -3.49 0.46 1.12
N ALA A 126 -2.20 0.62 0.80
CA ALA A 126 -1.67 0.75 -0.56
C ALA A 126 -1.96 -0.45 -1.46
N CYS A 127 -2.32 -1.61 -0.88
CA CYS A 127 -2.77 -2.78 -1.65
C CYS A 127 -4.06 -2.53 -2.44
N PHE A 128 -4.86 -1.52 -2.07
CA PHE A 128 -6.07 -1.13 -2.80
C PHE A 128 -5.85 0.01 -3.80
N TYR A 129 -4.63 0.54 -3.90
CA TYR A 129 -4.33 1.58 -4.86
C TYR A 129 -4.28 0.97 -6.27
N THR A 130 -4.27 1.83 -7.29
CA THR A 130 -4.06 1.39 -8.67
C THR A 130 -2.57 1.17 -8.93
N VAL A 131 -2.25 0.41 -9.98
CA VAL A 131 -0.85 0.28 -10.44
C VAL A 131 -0.26 1.65 -10.80
N GLU A 132 -1.07 2.52 -11.42
CA GLU A 132 -0.68 3.89 -11.76
C GLU A 132 -0.31 4.73 -10.53
N HIS A 133 -0.99 4.56 -9.39
CA HIS A 133 -0.55 5.25 -8.16
C HIS A 133 0.84 4.79 -7.71
N VAL A 134 1.22 3.53 -7.93
CA VAL A 134 2.56 3.05 -7.58
C VAL A 134 3.62 3.64 -8.51
N GLU A 135 3.31 3.80 -9.80
CA GLU A 135 4.18 4.54 -10.73
C GLU A 135 4.35 6.00 -10.30
N GLN A 136 3.26 6.65 -9.87
CA GLN A 136 3.28 8.01 -9.34
C GLN A 136 4.14 8.14 -8.09
N MET A 137 4.12 7.14 -7.20
CA MET A 137 4.99 7.08 -6.02
C MET A 137 6.47 7.04 -6.42
N ALA A 138 6.83 6.19 -7.38
CA ALA A 138 8.20 6.11 -7.89
C ALA A 138 8.62 7.44 -8.55
N GLU A 139 7.75 8.06 -9.35
CA GLU A 139 8.02 9.36 -9.97
C GLU A 139 8.26 10.46 -8.91
N LEU A 140 7.50 10.45 -7.82
CA LEU A 140 7.67 11.39 -6.71
C LEU A 140 9.04 11.27 -6.03
N VAL A 141 9.53 10.04 -5.88
CA VAL A 141 10.88 9.77 -5.37
C VAL A 141 11.93 10.23 -6.39
N ASP A 142 11.85 9.73 -7.62
CA ASP A 142 12.90 9.89 -8.63
C ASP A 142 13.00 11.31 -9.16
N SER A 143 11.87 11.97 -9.39
CA SER A 143 11.84 13.29 -10.04
C SER A 143 11.81 14.45 -9.05
N TYR A 144 11.26 14.21 -7.85
CA TYR A 144 10.98 15.30 -6.91
C TYR A 144 11.62 15.13 -5.53
N ASP A 145 12.36 14.05 -5.29
CA ASP A 145 13.05 13.77 -4.03
C ASP A 145 12.09 13.80 -2.81
N VAL A 146 10.87 13.28 -3.00
CA VAL A 146 9.86 13.09 -1.95
C VAL A 146 9.90 11.64 -1.48
N ASP A 147 10.17 11.39 -0.21
CA ASP A 147 10.13 10.03 0.35
C ASP A 147 8.72 9.44 0.27
N VAL A 148 8.59 8.15 -0.04
CA VAL A 148 7.30 7.47 -0.02
C VAL A 148 7.38 6.23 0.87
N PHE A 149 6.47 6.16 1.84
CA PHE A 149 6.31 4.99 2.71
C PHE A 149 4.94 4.37 2.47
N ALA A 150 4.91 3.24 1.78
CA ALA A 150 3.70 2.49 1.47
C ALA A 150 3.48 1.35 2.46
N PHE A 151 2.23 1.16 2.90
CA PHE A 151 1.82 0.11 3.82
C PHE A 151 0.67 -0.69 3.22
N GLY A 152 0.76 -2.01 3.18
CA GLY A 152 -0.29 -2.81 2.56
C GLY A 152 -0.24 -4.31 2.81
N LEU A 153 -1.30 -5.01 2.40
CA LEU A 153 -1.33 -6.47 2.36
C LEU A 153 -0.56 -6.98 1.15
N ALA A 154 0.16 -8.10 1.33
CA ALA A 154 0.81 -8.77 0.20
C ALA A 154 -0.21 -9.41 -0.73
N THR A 155 -1.08 -10.24 -0.17
CA THR A 155 -2.02 -11.07 -0.94
C THR A 155 -3.47 -10.87 -0.49
N ASP A 156 -4.37 -11.08 -1.44
CA ASP A 156 -5.80 -11.17 -1.20
C ASP A 156 -6.20 -12.48 -0.48
N PHE A 157 -7.50 -12.67 -0.31
CA PHE A 157 -8.04 -13.85 0.36
C PHE A 157 -7.83 -15.16 -0.39
N ARG A 158 -7.43 -15.10 -1.66
CA ARG A 158 -7.11 -16.24 -2.54
C ARG A 158 -5.61 -16.58 -2.49
N SER A 159 -4.84 -15.86 -1.69
CA SER A 159 -3.38 -15.95 -1.65
C SER A 159 -2.71 -15.50 -2.96
N CYS A 160 -3.35 -14.60 -3.71
CA CYS A 160 -2.78 -13.95 -4.89
C CYS A 160 -2.34 -12.53 -4.55
N LEU A 161 -1.22 -12.06 -5.12
CA LEU A 161 -0.77 -10.69 -4.90
C LEU A 161 -1.85 -9.69 -5.35
N PHE A 162 -1.99 -8.59 -4.60
CA PHE A 162 -2.71 -7.43 -5.13
C PHE A 162 -1.91 -6.78 -6.25
N PRO A 163 -2.55 -6.23 -7.30
CA PRO A 163 -1.83 -5.60 -8.42
C PRO A 163 -0.89 -4.47 -7.98
N ALA A 164 -1.35 -3.54 -7.12
CA ALA A 164 -0.49 -2.49 -6.59
C ALA A 164 0.65 -3.04 -5.73
N THR A 165 0.37 -4.04 -4.87
CA THR A 165 1.42 -4.70 -4.09
C THR A 165 2.46 -5.38 -4.97
N GLN A 166 2.04 -6.08 -6.03
CA GLN A 166 2.96 -6.67 -6.99
C GLN A 166 3.87 -5.59 -7.57
N ARG A 167 3.31 -4.44 -7.97
CA ARG A 167 4.11 -3.34 -8.50
C ARG A 167 5.06 -2.74 -7.46
N LEU A 168 4.63 -2.63 -6.20
CA LEU A 168 5.49 -2.18 -5.10
C LEU A 168 6.67 -3.14 -4.86
N PHE A 169 6.47 -4.46 -4.99
CA PHE A 169 7.57 -5.43 -4.94
C PHE A 169 8.57 -5.27 -6.11
N GLU A 170 8.11 -4.75 -7.25
CA GLU A 170 8.96 -4.54 -8.43
C GLU A 170 9.74 -3.21 -8.36
N LEU A 171 9.15 -2.16 -7.76
CA LEU A 171 9.68 -0.79 -7.83
C LEU A 171 10.31 -0.26 -6.54
N ALA A 172 9.91 -0.75 -5.36
CA ALA A 172 10.38 -0.16 -4.12
C ALA A 172 11.89 -0.40 -3.89
N ASP A 173 12.61 0.65 -3.47
CA ASP A 173 14.01 0.57 -3.05
C ASP A 173 14.21 -0.35 -1.85
N GLU A 174 13.22 -0.36 -0.95
CA GLU A 174 13.20 -1.22 0.24
C GLU A 174 11.85 -1.91 0.38
N VAL A 175 11.87 -3.24 0.52
CA VAL A 175 10.69 -4.04 0.83
C VAL A 175 10.89 -4.76 2.16
N ALA A 176 10.12 -4.36 3.16
CA ALA A 176 10.25 -4.85 4.52
C ALA A 176 8.95 -5.51 5.02
N ARG A 177 9.08 -6.70 5.59
CA ARG A 177 7.98 -7.34 6.31
C ARG A 177 7.89 -6.77 7.73
N ILE A 178 6.69 -6.41 8.18
CA ILE A 178 6.49 -5.98 9.56
C ILE A 178 6.75 -7.17 10.49
N GLN A 179 7.53 -6.91 11.55
CA GLN A 179 8.05 -7.94 12.46
C GLN A 179 7.07 -8.36 13.57
N VAL A 180 5.92 -7.70 13.69
CA VAL A 180 4.89 -8.09 14.64
C VAL A 180 4.20 -9.35 14.12
N GLU A 181 4.50 -10.48 14.75
CA GLU A 181 3.96 -11.78 14.38
C GLU A 181 2.47 -11.87 14.69
N VAL A 182 1.67 -12.24 13.70
CA VAL A 182 0.28 -12.62 13.87
C VAL A 182 0.21 -14.13 13.84
N LEU A 183 -0.34 -14.75 14.87
CA LEU A 183 -0.39 -16.20 14.98
C LEU A 183 -1.69 -16.76 14.40
N CYS A 184 -1.55 -17.87 13.69
CA CYS A 184 -2.66 -18.78 13.45
C CYS A 184 -3.09 -19.41 14.78
N TRP A 185 -4.33 -19.86 14.87
CA TRP A 185 -4.89 -20.55 16.05
C TRP A 185 -4.02 -21.73 16.53
N CYS A 186 -3.19 -22.30 15.66
CA CYS A 186 -2.28 -23.40 16.00
C CYS A 186 -0.91 -22.99 16.53
N GLY A 187 -0.70 -21.69 16.78
CA GLY A 187 0.55 -21.12 17.28
C GLY A 187 1.64 -20.93 16.22
N ARG A 188 1.43 -21.38 14.98
CA ARG A 188 2.33 -21.04 13.86
C ARG A 188 2.06 -19.62 13.38
N GLU A 189 3.08 -19.00 12.82
CA GLU A 189 2.92 -17.72 12.13
C GLU A 189 1.83 -17.80 11.04
N GLY A 190 0.91 -16.85 11.12
CA GLY A 190 -0.17 -16.65 10.19
C GLY A 190 0.21 -15.58 9.17
N LEU A 191 0.10 -15.94 7.88
CA LEU A 191 0.50 -15.06 6.77
C LEU A 191 -0.63 -14.83 5.77
N LEU A 192 -1.66 -15.70 5.76
CA LEU A 192 -2.71 -15.69 4.76
C LEU A 192 -4.02 -15.19 5.38
N ASN A 193 -4.62 -14.19 4.74
CA ASN A 193 -5.88 -13.59 5.17
C ASN A 193 -7.06 -14.41 4.62
N ALA A 194 -7.55 -15.40 5.34
CA ALA A 194 -8.68 -16.20 4.89
C ALA A 194 -9.98 -15.41 4.99
N ARG A 195 -10.75 -15.35 3.90
CA ARG A 195 -12.15 -14.91 3.95
C ARG A 195 -13.01 -16.08 4.41
N VAL A 196 -13.82 -15.85 5.43
CA VAL A 196 -14.71 -16.83 6.04
C VAL A 196 -16.14 -16.38 5.86
N VAL A 197 -16.97 -17.26 5.30
CA VAL A 197 -18.42 -17.08 5.14
C VAL A 197 -19.08 -18.36 5.63
N ASP A 198 -20.08 -18.24 6.49
CA ASP A 198 -20.81 -19.38 7.09
C ASP A 198 -19.86 -20.44 7.69
N GLY A 199 -18.80 -19.97 8.37
CA GLY A 199 -17.81 -20.83 9.02
C GLY A 199 -16.95 -21.67 8.05
N ARG A 200 -16.83 -21.25 6.78
CA ARG A 200 -15.99 -21.90 5.75
C ARG A 200 -15.05 -20.91 5.08
N VAL A 201 -13.83 -21.36 4.77
CA VAL A 201 -12.90 -20.57 3.95
C VAL A 201 -13.41 -20.51 2.52
N VAL A 202 -13.68 -19.30 2.03
CA VAL A 202 -14.08 -19.03 0.65
C VAL A 202 -12.86 -18.64 -0.18
N ARG A 203 -12.79 -19.12 -1.43
CA ARG A 203 -11.66 -18.89 -2.35
C ARG A 203 -12.04 -18.32 -3.71
N GLU A 204 -13.32 -18.08 -3.93
CA GLU A 204 -13.87 -17.56 -5.18
C GLU A 204 -14.71 -16.32 -4.90
N GLY A 205 -14.84 -15.43 -5.88
CA GLY A 205 -15.58 -14.17 -5.77
C GLY A 205 -14.68 -12.95 -5.92
N ALA A 206 -15.30 -11.76 -5.88
CA ALA A 206 -14.59 -10.49 -6.05
C ALA A 206 -13.48 -10.32 -4.99
N GLN A 207 -12.33 -9.83 -5.45
CA GLN A 207 -11.11 -9.60 -4.65
C GLN A 207 -11.33 -8.56 -3.54
N VAL A 208 -12.18 -7.57 -3.82
CA VAL A 208 -12.58 -6.53 -2.89
C VAL A 208 -14.06 -6.72 -2.60
N VAL A 209 -14.37 -7.16 -1.39
CA VAL A 209 -15.69 -6.99 -0.79
C VAL A 209 -15.47 -6.00 0.33
N ILE A 210 -15.64 -4.70 0.01
CA ILE A 210 -15.95 -3.72 1.04
C ILE A 210 -17.32 -4.16 1.54
N GLY A 211 -17.42 -4.51 2.82
CA GLY A 211 -18.68 -4.95 3.37
C GLY A 211 -19.72 -3.87 3.16
N ASP A 212 -20.59 -4.04 2.16
CA ASP A 212 -21.86 -3.34 2.11
C ASP A 212 -22.53 -3.64 3.45
N THR A 213 -22.66 -2.58 4.24
CA THR A 213 -23.46 -2.48 5.45
C THR A 213 -24.93 -2.75 5.13
N VAL A 214 -25.27 -4.00 4.83
CA VAL A 214 -26.62 -4.56 4.77
C VAL A 214 -26.63 -6.00 5.29
N ASP A 215 -26.43 -6.12 6.61
CA ASP A 215 -27.05 -7.03 7.59
C ASP A 215 -27.50 -8.46 7.21
N THR A 216 -26.91 -9.14 6.21
CA THR A 216 -27.31 -10.52 5.88
C THR A 216 -26.19 -11.48 5.42
N ALA A 217 -24.91 -11.14 5.52
CA ALA A 217 -23.83 -12.11 5.24
C ALA A 217 -22.68 -12.01 6.26
N GLU A 218 -22.45 -13.10 6.99
CA GLU A 218 -21.47 -13.28 8.07
C GLU A 218 -20.01 -13.35 7.53
N VAL A 219 -19.59 -12.39 6.71
CA VAL A 219 -18.25 -12.35 6.11
C VAL A 219 -17.26 -11.81 7.14
N ARG A 220 -16.31 -12.66 7.56
CA ARG A 220 -15.18 -12.25 8.41
C ARG A 220 -13.85 -12.65 7.79
N TYR A 221 -12.77 -11.97 8.20
CA TYR A 221 -11.41 -12.35 7.82
C TYR A 221 -10.67 -12.95 9.01
N GLN A 222 -9.88 -14.00 8.78
CA GLN A 222 -9.05 -14.65 9.80
C GLN A 222 -7.66 -14.94 9.24
N VAL A 223 -6.61 -14.54 9.97
CA VAL A 223 -5.24 -14.83 9.58
C VAL A 223 -4.90 -16.28 9.92
N LEU A 224 -4.42 -17.03 8.93
CA LEU A 224 -4.07 -18.45 9.05
C LEU A 224 -2.65 -18.73 8.55
N CYS A 225 -2.03 -19.78 9.09
CA CYS A 225 -0.84 -20.36 8.52
C CYS A 225 -1.18 -21.06 7.20
N ARG A 226 -0.19 -21.26 6.33
CA ARG A 226 -0.40 -21.91 5.03
C ARG A 226 -1.11 -23.26 5.12
N ARG A 227 -0.81 -24.06 6.15
CA ARG A 227 -1.44 -25.38 6.35
C ARG A 227 -2.95 -25.26 6.55
N HIS A 228 -3.36 -24.41 7.49
CA HIS A 228 -4.77 -24.27 7.87
C HIS A 228 -5.59 -23.45 6.88
N TYR A 229 -4.96 -22.47 6.22
CA TYR A 229 -5.55 -21.85 5.04
C TYR A 229 -5.87 -22.90 3.95
N ARG A 230 -4.91 -23.79 3.65
CA ARG A 230 -5.06 -24.81 2.61
C ARG A 230 -6.10 -25.88 2.96
N SER A 231 -6.19 -26.32 4.21
CA SER A 231 -7.21 -27.29 4.65
C SER A 231 -8.58 -26.66 4.88
N GLY A 232 -8.67 -25.34 5.02
CA GLY A 232 -9.90 -24.66 5.43
C GLY A 232 -10.22 -24.83 6.92
N ASP A 233 -9.22 -25.21 7.72
CA ASP A 233 -9.37 -25.46 9.16
C ASP A 233 -9.29 -24.14 9.93
N LEU A 234 -10.43 -23.68 10.42
CA LEU A 234 -10.57 -22.42 11.16
C LEU A 234 -10.17 -22.53 12.64
N GLY A 235 -9.84 -23.74 13.10
CA GLY A 235 -9.56 -24.03 14.50
C GLY A 235 -10.80 -24.49 15.27
N PRO A 236 -10.66 -24.69 16.58
CA PRO A 236 -11.77 -25.05 17.45
C PRO A 236 -12.92 -24.05 17.29
N ARG A 237 -14.15 -24.57 17.22
CA ARG A 237 -15.35 -23.76 17.35
C ARG A 237 -15.64 -23.69 18.85
N ASP A 238 -15.68 -22.48 19.39
CA ASP A 238 -16.26 -22.24 20.71
C ASP A 238 -17.78 -22.50 20.69
#